data_AF-A0A066ZBA0-F1
#
_entry.id   AF-A0A066ZBA0-F1
#
_cell.length_a   1.000
_cell.length_b   1.000
_cell.length_c   1.000
_cell.angle_alpha   90.00
_cell.angle_beta   90.00
_cell.angle_gamma   90.00
#
_symmetry.space_group_name_H-M   'P 1'
#
loop_
_entity.id
_entity.type
_entity.pdbx_description
1 polymer ?
#
loop_
_entity_poly.entity_id
_entity_poly.type
_entity_poly.pdbx_seq_one_letter_code
_entity_poly.pdbx_strand_id
1 'polypeptide(L)'
;MDEELLRAEGPVDPQVAAAMADGVRRVCGTTYGLATTGAAGPEPQGDAEPGLVYVALATPTLTLVDRPSPVSGDRHAVQSRAVRTALELFRRTLRPPAEGGAVAADDGAAGPEGDAVGADDGAAADE
;
A
#
# COMPACT_ATOMS: atom_id res chain seq x y z
N MET A 1 -18.06 11.66 2.47
CA MET A 1 -16.87 11.98 1.65
C MET A 1 -17.28 13.14 0.76
N ASP A 2 -16.38 14.07 0.48
CA ASP A 2 -16.71 15.30 -0.25
C ASP A 2 -16.78 15.01 -1.77
N GLU A 3 -17.97 15.15 -2.35
CA GLU A 3 -18.20 14.88 -3.77
C GLU A 3 -17.47 15.88 -4.68
N GLU A 4 -17.18 17.09 -4.21
CA GLU A 4 -16.41 18.08 -4.96
C GLU A 4 -14.94 17.67 -5.05
N LEU A 5 -14.36 17.20 -3.95
CA LEU A 5 -13.00 16.67 -3.90
C LEU A 5 -12.84 15.46 -4.84
N LEU A 6 -13.78 14.52 -4.82
CA LEU A 6 -13.72 13.33 -5.68
C LEU A 6 -13.75 13.70 -7.17
N ARG A 7 -14.52 14.74 -7.52
CA ARG A 7 -14.64 15.22 -8.90
C ARG A 7 -13.39 15.97 -9.35
N ALA A 8 -12.74 16.70 -8.44
CA ALA A 8 -11.54 17.48 -8.74
C ALA A 8 -10.30 16.59 -8.87
N GLU A 9 -10.04 15.72 -7.89
CA GLU A 9 -8.79 14.96 -7.79
C GLU A 9 -8.90 13.51 -8.29
N GLY A 10 -10.13 13.00 -8.42
CA GLY A 10 -10.38 11.60 -8.75
C GLY A 10 -10.24 10.66 -7.55
N PRO A 11 -10.58 9.37 -7.72
CA PRO A 11 -10.67 8.43 -6.60
C PRO A 11 -9.33 8.03 -6.00
N VAL A 12 -8.23 8.07 -6.78
CA VAL A 12 -6.90 7.60 -6.36
C VAL A 12 -6.01 8.79 -6.06
N ASP A 13 -6.29 9.43 -4.93
CA ASP A 13 -5.61 10.66 -4.50
C ASP A 13 -5.38 10.64 -2.96
N PRO A 14 -4.26 11.19 -2.45
CA PRO A 14 -3.97 11.25 -1.02
C PRO A 14 -4.99 12.04 -0.19
N GLN A 15 -5.54 13.15 -0.71
CA GLN A 15 -6.57 13.94 -0.04
C GLN A 15 -7.89 13.17 0.01
N VAL A 16 -8.22 12.44 -1.05
CA VAL A 16 -9.37 11.52 -1.04
C VAL A 16 -9.21 10.43 0.00
N ALA A 17 -8.02 9.81 0.09
CA ALA A 17 -7.73 8.82 1.13
C ALA A 17 -7.93 9.41 2.54
N ALA A 18 -7.39 10.60 2.80
CA ALA A 18 -7.54 11.31 4.07
C ALA A 18 -9.02 11.60 4.40
N ALA A 19 -9.77 12.14 3.43
CA ALA A 19 -11.19 12.44 3.59
C ALA A 19 -12.04 11.18 3.84
N MET A 20 -11.67 10.05 3.23
CA MET A 20 -12.28 8.74 3.51
C MET A 20 -11.99 8.27 4.93
N ALA A 21 -10.73 8.33 5.39
CA ALA A 21 -10.35 7.92 6.74
C ALA A 21 -11.06 8.75 7.81
N ASP A 22 -11.12 10.08 7.64
CA ASP A 22 -11.87 10.96 8.52
C ASP A 22 -13.38 10.69 8.46
N GLY A 23 -13.90 10.37 7.27
CA GLY A 23 -15.28 9.93 7.09
C GLY A 23 -15.62 8.69 7.91
N VAL A 24 -14.77 7.65 7.81
CA VAL A 24 -14.91 6.41 8.60
C VAL A 24 -14.93 6.72 10.09
N ARG A 25 -13.97 7.51 10.58
CA ARG A 25 -13.88 7.91 11.99
C ARG A 25 -15.18 8.57 12.48
N ARG A 26 -15.71 9.52 11.71
CA ARG A 26 -16.94 10.25 12.07
C ARG A 26 -18.19 9.38 12.02
N VAL A 27 -18.39 8.63 10.93
CA VAL A 27 -19.61 7.84 10.71
C VAL A 27 -19.69 6.66 11.69
N CYS A 28 -18.56 6.04 12.00
CA CYS A 28 -18.51 4.93 12.94
C CYS A 28 -18.41 5.38 14.41
N GLY A 29 -18.20 6.67 14.69
CA GLY A 29 -18.01 7.19 16.05
C GLY A 29 -16.76 6.61 16.75
N THR A 30 -15.72 6.27 15.99
CA THR A 30 -14.51 5.62 16.49
C THR A 30 -13.40 6.64 16.79
N THR A 31 -12.43 6.24 17.61
CA THR A 31 -11.24 7.06 17.90
C THR A 31 -10.36 7.23 16.66
N TYR A 32 -10.29 6.18 15.83
CA TYR A 32 -9.47 6.11 14.62
C TYR A 32 -10.33 5.72 13.42
N GLY A 33 -9.96 6.22 12.24
CA GLY A 33 -10.53 5.79 10.96
C GLY A 33 -9.42 5.44 9.98
N LEU A 34 -9.55 4.32 9.28
CA LEU A 34 -8.55 3.82 8.34
C LEU A 34 -9.21 3.71 6.95
N ALA A 35 -8.50 4.14 5.91
CA ALA A 35 -8.96 4.03 4.54
C ALA A 35 -7.82 3.70 3.59
N THR A 36 -8.16 3.05 2.49
CA THR A 36 -7.26 2.84 1.36
C THR A 36 -7.97 3.22 0.07
N THR A 37 -7.24 3.79 -0.88
CA THR A 37 -7.71 3.99 -2.25
C THR A 37 -6.56 3.78 -3.23
N GLY A 38 -6.81 3.17 -4.38
CA GLY A 38 -5.75 2.81 -5.31
C GLY A 38 -6.22 2.03 -6.52
N ALA A 39 -5.37 2.00 -7.54
CA ALA A 39 -5.51 1.17 -8.71
C ALA A 39 -4.76 -0.15 -8.49
N ALA A 40 -5.44 -1.21 -8.07
CA ALA A 40 -4.77 -2.48 -7.80
C ALA A 40 -4.29 -3.20 -9.09
N GLY A 41 -4.75 -2.78 -10.27
CA GLY A 41 -4.43 -3.41 -11.55
C GLY A 41 -5.30 -4.63 -11.88
N PRO A 42 -5.02 -5.31 -13.02
CA PRO A 42 -3.86 -5.06 -13.90
C PRO A 42 -3.99 -3.82 -14.79
N GLU A 43 -5.20 -3.34 -15.07
CA GLU A 43 -5.42 -2.12 -15.85
C GLU A 43 -5.35 -0.84 -14.98
N PRO A 44 -4.97 0.31 -15.57
CA PRO A 44 -5.07 1.61 -14.91
C PRO A 44 -6.49 1.96 -14.49
N GLN A 45 -6.63 2.82 -13.48
CA GLN A 45 -7.91 3.38 -13.08
C GLN A 45 -7.91 4.90 -13.29
N GLY A 46 -8.47 5.36 -14.41
CA GLY A 46 -8.29 6.75 -14.83
C GLY A 46 -6.81 7.03 -15.10
N ASP A 47 -6.27 8.08 -14.48
CA ASP A 47 -4.86 8.45 -14.60
C ASP A 47 -3.95 7.70 -13.60
N ALA A 48 -4.51 6.85 -12.74
CA ALA A 48 -3.74 6.09 -11.77
C ALA A 48 -3.17 4.81 -12.37
N GLU A 49 -1.83 4.75 -12.40
CA GLU A 49 -1.08 3.57 -12.83
C GLU A 49 -1.36 2.35 -11.93
N PRO A 50 -1.41 1.13 -12.50
CA PRO A 50 -1.52 -0.10 -11.73
C PRO A 50 -0.46 -0.18 -10.62
N GLY A 51 -0.91 -0.54 -9.41
CA GLY A 51 -0.07 -0.61 -8.22
C GLY A 51 -0.04 0.66 -7.38
N LEU A 52 -0.58 1.79 -7.87
CA LEU A 52 -0.69 3.01 -7.08
C LEU A 52 -1.75 2.87 -5.99
N VAL A 53 -1.34 2.99 -4.72
CA VAL A 53 -2.24 2.97 -3.56
C VAL A 53 -1.87 4.05 -2.56
N TYR A 54 -2.87 4.68 -1.99
CA TYR A 54 -2.78 5.54 -0.81
C TYR A 54 -3.47 4.88 0.37
N VAL A 55 -2.86 5.02 1.54
CA VAL A 55 -3.35 4.51 2.82
C VAL A 55 -3.44 5.69 3.77
N ALA A 56 -4.59 5.88 4.41
CA ALA A 56 -4.79 6.99 5.34
C ALA A 56 -5.32 6.51 6.69
N LEU A 57 -4.86 7.18 7.75
CA LEU A 57 -5.28 6.97 9.12
C LEU A 57 -5.65 8.30 9.77
N ALA A 58 -6.94 8.49 10.00
CA ALA A 58 -7.46 9.54 10.86
C ALA A 58 -7.27 9.15 12.32
N THR A 59 -6.58 9.99 13.08
CA THR A 59 -6.36 9.86 14.53
C THR A 59 -7.19 10.90 15.29
N PRO A 60 -7.17 10.93 16.63
CA PRO A 60 -7.83 11.98 17.39
C PRO A 60 -7.32 13.40 17.11
N THR A 61 -6.06 13.55 16.69
CA THR A 61 -5.38 14.85 16.59
C THR A 61 -5.00 15.25 15.16
N LEU A 62 -4.79 14.28 14.27
CA LEU A 62 -4.33 14.51 12.91
C LEU A 62 -4.72 13.34 11.98
N THR A 63 -4.59 13.55 10.67
CA THR A 63 -4.74 12.49 9.66
C THR A 63 -3.39 12.25 8.99
N LEU A 64 -2.96 10.99 8.98
CA LEU A 64 -1.74 10.53 8.31
C LEU A 64 -2.10 9.93 6.96
N VAL A 65 -1.25 10.15 5.95
CA VAL A 65 -1.35 9.49 4.65
C VAL A 65 0.01 8.91 4.31
N ASP A 66 0.02 7.65 3.86
CA ASP A 66 1.18 6.93 3.38
C ASP A 66 0.92 6.40 1.97
N ARG A 67 1.97 6.30 1.18
CA ARG A 67 1.98 5.68 -0.15
C ARG A 67 2.96 4.51 -0.11
N PRO A 68 2.48 3.26 -0.01
CA PRO A 68 3.37 2.11 -0.04
C PRO A 68 4.25 2.13 -1.29
N SER A 69 5.50 1.69 -1.15
CA SER A 69 6.35 1.38 -2.32
C SER A 69 5.59 0.44 -3.26
N PRO A 70 5.67 0.65 -4.59
CA PRO A 70 5.20 -0.32 -5.56
C PRO A 70 5.78 -1.70 -5.26
N VAL A 71 4.99 -2.72 -5.53
CA VAL A 71 5.41 -4.12 -5.43
C VAL A 71 5.27 -4.76 -6.79
N SER A 72 6.21 -5.62 -7.15
CA SER A 72 6.02 -6.53 -8.27
C SER A 72 4.96 -7.57 -7.90
N GLY A 73 4.09 -7.89 -8.85
CA GLY A 73 3.07 -8.92 -8.66
C GLY A 73 1.72 -8.54 -9.24
N ASP A 74 0.75 -9.38 -8.93
CA ASP A 74 -0.63 -9.21 -9.37
C ASP A 74 -1.45 -8.30 -8.45
N ARG A 75 -2.72 -8.14 -8.78
CA ARG A 75 -3.70 -7.39 -7.99
C ARG A 75 -3.72 -7.78 -6.51
N HIS A 76 -3.53 -9.06 -6.20
CA HIS A 76 -3.55 -9.56 -4.83
C HIS A 76 -2.30 -9.13 -4.05
N ALA A 77 -1.13 -9.09 -4.70
CA ALA A 77 0.09 -8.55 -4.11
C ALA A 77 -0.05 -7.07 -3.71
N VAL A 78 -0.64 -6.25 -4.59
CA VAL A 78 -0.91 -4.83 -4.32
C VAL A 78 -1.86 -4.65 -3.13
N GLN A 79 -2.97 -5.40 -3.10
CA GLN A 79 -3.92 -5.36 -1.98
C GLN A 79 -3.29 -5.81 -0.67
N SER A 80 -2.51 -6.89 -0.70
CA SER A 80 -1.79 -7.40 0.47
C SER A 80 -0.80 -6.36 1.02
N ARG A 81 -0.09 -5.65 0.12
CA ARG A 81 0.81 -4.56 0.51
C ARG A 81 0.06 -3.41 1.15
N ALA A 82 -1.05 -2.98 0.56
CA ALA A 82 -1.90 -1.92 1.09
C ALA A 82 -2.41 -2.23 2.50
N VAL A 83 -2.91 -3.46 2.72
CA VAL A 83 -3.39 -3.92 4.04
C VAL A 83 -2.26 -3.93 5.07
N ARG A 84 -1.09 -4.47 4.72
CA ARG A 84 0.08 -4.48 5.62
C ARG A 84 0.50 -3.07 6.01
N THR A 85 0.61 -2.16 5.05
CA THR A 85 0.96 -0.76 5.33
C THR A 85 -0.08 -0.09 6.22
N ALA A 86 -1.37 -0.33 5.99
CA ALA A 86 -2.45 0.22 6.81
C ALA A 86 -2.38 -0.25 8.28
N LEU A 87 -2.13 -1.54 8.48
CA LEU A 87 -1.97 -2.12 9.82
C LEU A 87 -0.67 -1.65 10.49
N GLU A 88 0.42 -1.51 9.74
CA GLU A 88 1.69 -0.98 10.26
C GLU A 88 1.56 0.49 10.67
N LEU A 89 0.93 1.32 9.84
CA LEU A 89 0.65 2.73 10.15
C LEU A 89 -0.17 2.83 11.44
N PHE A 90 -1.25 2.06 11.55
CA PHE A 90 -2.05 2.02 12.77
C PHE A 90 -1.24 1.55 13.98
N ARG A 91 -0.50 0.44 13.87
CA ARG A 91 0.33 -0.09 14.96
C ARG A 91 1.37 0.93 15.45
N ARG A 92 1.98 1.69 14.53
CA ARG A 92 2.96 2.75 14.88
C ARG A 92 2.30 3.88 15.68
N THR A 93 1.07 4.27 15.36
CA THR A 93 0.35 5.31 16.11
C THR A 93 -0.07 4.88 17.52
N LEU A 94 -0.25 3.59 17.76
CA LEU A 94 -0.59 3.07 19.10
C LEU A 94 0.62 2.99 20.03
N ARG A 95 1.85 3.02 19.50
CA ARG A 95 3.04 3.00 20.34
C ARG A 95 3.23 4.39 20.97
N PRO A 96 3.48 4.49 22.29
CA PRO A 96 3.93 5.74 22.86
C PRO A 96 5.21 6.18 22.13
N PRO A 97 5.45 7.50 21.97
CA PRO A 97 6.71 7.97 21.41
C PRO A 97 7.83 7.31 22.21
N ALA A 98 8.66 6.53 21.53
CA ALA A 98 9.80 5.89 22.19
C ALA A 98 10.64 7.02 22.77
N GLU A 99 10.77 7.06 24.10
CA GLU A 99 11.77 7.93 24.72
C GLU A 99 13.13 7.46 24.21
N GLY A 100 13.73 8.22 23.30
CA GLY A 100 15.10 8.10 22.82
C GLY A 100 15.60 6.66 22.59
N GLY A 101 15.17 6.01 21.51
CA GLY A 101 15.75 4.72 21.09
C GLY A 101 15.84 4.65 19.57
N ALA A 102 17.05 4.71 19.04
CA ALA A 102 17.33 4.56 17.61
C ALA A 102 16.70 3.28 17.06
N VAL A 103 15.84 3.42 16.05
CA VAL A 103 15.25 2.29 15.34
C VAL A 103 16.28 1.79 14.33
N ALA A 104 16.78 0.58 14.56
CA ALA A 104 17.59 -0.14 13.57
C ALA A 104 16.79 -0.24 12.26
N ALA A 105 17.44 0.09 11.14
CA ALA A 105 16.92 -0.15 9.81
C ALA A 105 16.64 -1.66 9.68
N ASP A 106 15.39 -2.00 9.40
CA ASP A 106 15.00 -3.34 8.96
C ASP A 106 15.43 -3.45 7.50
N ASP A 107 16.69 -3.82 7.28
CA ASP A 107 17.18 -4.27 5.97
C ASP A 107 16.49 -5.59 5.67
N GLY A 108 15.37 -5.49 4.94
CA GLY A 108 14.69 -6.63 4.34
C GLY A 108 15.64 -7.37 3.42
N ALA A 109 16.20 -8.46 3.93
CA ALA A 109 17.04 -9.38 3.21
C ALA A 109 16.35 -9.87 1.94
N ALA A 110 16.93 -9.52 0.78
CA ALA A 110 16.75 -10.26 -0.45
C ALA A 110 17.29 -11.68 -0.22
N GLY A 111 16.41 -12.67 -0.25
CA GLY A 111 16.81 -14.08 -0.27
C GLY A 111 17.57 -14.41 -1.56
N PRO A 112 18.51 -15.36 -1.52
CA PRO A 112 19.45 -15.60 -2.60
C PRO A 112 18.76 -16.21 -3.83
N GLU A 113 19.17 -15.74 -5.00
CA GLU A 113 18.90 -16.36 -6.29
C GLU A 113 19.48 -17.78 -6.30
N GLY A 114 18.59 -18.77 -6.34
CA GLY A 114 18.92 -20.18 -6.39
C GLY A 114 19.04 -20.67 -7.84
N ASP A 115 20.28 -20.98 -8.19
CA ASP A 115 20.80 -22.10 -8.98
C ASP A 115 20.19 -22.44 -10.36
N ALA A 116 21.12 -22.54 -11.30
CA ALA A 116 20.93 -22.99 -12.66
C ALA A 116 20.53 -24.49 -12.70
N VAL A 117 19.56 -24.82 -13.54
CA VAL A 117 19.44 -26.18 -14.08
C VAL A 117 19.62 -26.11 -15.57
N GLY A 118 20.81 -26.50 -16.01
CA GLY A 118 21.03 -26.95 -17.37
C GLY A 118 20.31 -28.27 -17.60
N ALA A 119 19.63 -28.36 -18.75
CA ALA A 119 19.31 -29.62 -19.38
C ALA A 119 19.96 -29.59 -20.77
N ASP A 120 21.07 -30.31 -20.85
CA ASP A 120 21.53 -30.96 -22.07
C ASP A 120 20.45 -31.95 -22.51
N ASP A 121 20.07 -31.90 -23.78
CA ASP A 121 19.53 -33.04 -24.51
C ASP A 121 19.87 -32.85 -25.98
N GLY A 122 20.94 -33.54 -26.41
CA GLY A 122 21.25 -33.77 -27.81
C GLY A 122 20.43 -34.93 -28.38
N ALA A 123 20.07 -34.80 -29.67
CA ALA A 123 19.65 -35.79 -30.68
C ALA A 123 18.52 -35.18 -31.53
N ALA A 124 18.42 -35.28 -32.85
CA ALA A 124 19.18 -35.93 -33.91
C ALA A 124 18.63 -35.45 -35.28
N ALA A 125 19.45 -35.67 -36.33
CA ALA A 125 19.10 -36.05 -37.72
C ALA A 125 18.41 -35.07 -38.71
N ASP A 126 18.92 -35.16 -39.96
CA ASP A 126 18.41 -34.78 -41.30
C ASP A 126 17.92 -33.34 -41.53
N GLU A 127 18.27 -32.62 -42.60
CA GLU A 127 18.61 -32.95 -43.99
C GLU A 127 19.59 -31.91 -44.58
#